data_AF-A0AAJ3LQH9-F1
#
_entry.id   AF-A0AAJ3LQH9-F1
#
_cell.length_a   1.000
_cell.length_b   1.000
_cell.length_c   1.000
_cell.angle_alpha   90.00
_cell.angle_beta   90.00
_cell.angle_gamma   90.00
#
_symmetry.space_group_name_H-M   'P 1'
#
loop_
_entity.id
_entity.type
_entity.pdbx_description
1 polymer ?
#
loop_
_entity_poly.entity_id
_entity_poly.type
_entity_poly.pdbx_seq_one_letter_code
_entity_poly.pdbx_strand_id
1 'polypeptide(L)'
;MDSLVQQRLAFERERTVGWVMITVGLLFVVGSVWFAAAGAPLSWAMAVFWTVWACFGIRRVVASRRTQQAFEREHGATAGIRR
;
A
#
# COMPACT_ATOMS: atom_id res chain seq x y z
N MET A 1 9.21 25.47 -5.08
CA MET A 1 10.02 24.24 -5.13
C MET A 1 9.76 23.48 -3.85
N ASP A 2 9.05 22.36 -3.91
CA ASP A 2 8.84 21.53 -2.74
C ASP A 2 10.19 21.04 -2.23
N SER A 3 10.41 21.13 -0.92
CA SER A 3 11.69 20.72 -0.34
C SER A 3 11.92 19.22 -0.59
N LEU A 4 13.17 18.81 -0.83
CA LEU A 4 13.55 17.40 -1.00
C LEU A 4 13.09 16.52 0.18
N VAL A 5 12.98 17.11 1.38
CA VAL A 5 12.44 16.46 2.59
C VAL A 5 10.93 16.21 2.47
N GLN A 6 10.15 17.17 1.94
CA GLN A 6 8.71 17.00 1.72
C GLN A 6 8.41 15.93 0.66
N GLN A 7 9.19 15.87 -0.43
CA GLN A 7 9.04 14.82 -1.44
C GLN A 7 9.30 13.42 -0.86
N ARG A 8 10.36 13.28 -0.05
CA ARG A 8 10.67 12.01 0.61
C ARG A 8 9.59 11.57 1.60
N LEU A 9 9.09 12.51 2.42
CA LEU A 9 7.95 12.26 3.32
C LEU A 9 6.67 11.89 2.56
N ALA A 10 6.44 12.45 1.38
CA ALA A 10 5.31 12.08 0.54
C ALA A 10 5.41 10.62 0.07
N PHE A 11 6.59 10.16 -0.37
CA PHE A 11 6.80 8.76 -0.75
C PHE A 11 6.61 7.80 0.43
N GLU A 12 7.13 8.14 1.61
CA GLU A 12 6.94 7.34 2.82
C GLU A 12 5.47 7.24 3.24
N ARG A 13 4.72 8.35 3.14
CA ARG A 13 3.27 8.35 3.39
C ARG A 13 2.53 7.47 2.40
N GLU A 14 2.79 7.60 1.10
CA GLU A 14 2.14 6.74 0.09
C GLU A 14 2.43 5.26 0.32
N ARG A 15 3.68 4.93 0.68
CA ARG A 15 4.07 3.57 1.02
C ARG A 15 3.35 3.07 2.28
N THR A 16 3.23 3.91 3.31
CA THR A 16 2.52 3.58 4.55
C THR A 16 1.04 3.35 4.28
N VAL A 17 0.40 4.21 3.48
CA VAL A 17 -1.00 4.03 3.05
C VAL A 17 -1.15 2.73 2.27
N GLY A 18 -0.25 2.43 1.34
CA GLY A 18 -0.24 1.17 0.59
C GLY A 18 -0.14 -0.05 1.52
N TRP A 19 0.73 -0.02 2.52
CA TRP A 19 0.83 -1.08 3.52
C TRP A 19 -0.43 -1.22 4.37
N VAL A 20 -1.00 -0.11 4.84
CA VAL A 20 -2.28 -0.13 5.59
C VAL A 20 -3.38 -0.76 4.75
N MET A 21 -3.49 -0.42 3.47
CA MET A 21 -4.46 -1.03 2.56
C MET A 21 -4.25 -2.54 2.43
N ILE A 22 -3.00 -3.01 2.32
CA ILE A 22 -2.70 -4.44 2.24
C ILE A 22 -3.10 -5.14 3.54
N THR A 23 -2.68 -4.62 4.69
CA THR A 23 -2.90 -5.26 5.99
C THR A 23 -4.38 -5.32 6.34
N VAL A 24 -5.11 -4.20 6.18
CA VAL A 24 -6.56 -4.16 6.39
C VAL A 24 -7.25 -5.09 5.38
N GLY A 25 -6.83 -5.07 4.11
CA GLY A 25 -7.46 -5.86 3.06
C GLY A 25 -7.34 -7.34 3.34
N LEU A 26 -6.14 -7.81 3.70
CA LEU A 26 -5.89 -9.20 4.07
C LEU A 26 -6.70 -9.63 5.29
N LEU A 27 -6.78 -8.78 6.33
CA LEU A 27 -7.58 -9.09 7.52
C LEU A 27 -9.06 -9.30 7.16
N PHE A 28 -9.62 -8.44 6.32
CA PHE A 28 -11.00 -8.57 5.85
C PHE A 28 -11.19 -9.74 4.88
N VAL A 29 -10.20 -10.10 4.05
CA VAL A 29 -10.25 -11.32 3.24
C VAL A 29 -10.37 -12.54 4.13
N VAL A 30 -9.49 -12.68 5.13
CA VAL A 30 -9.51 -13.82 6.06
C VAL A 30 -10.84 -13.91 6.80
N GLY A 31 -11.34 -12.79 7.33
CA GLY A 31 -12.66 -12.74 7.97
C GLY A 31 -13.79 -13.13 7.02
N SER A 32 -13.77 -12.62 5.79
CA SER A 32 -14.81 -12.92 4.78
C SER A 32 -14.81 -14.40 4.39
N VAL A 33 -13.63 -15.01 4.25
CA VAL A 33 -13.51 -16.46 3.96
C VAL A 33 -14.02 -17.29 5.14
N TRP A 34 -13.72 -16.89 6.38
CA TRP A 34 -14.24 -17.55 7.57
C TRP A 34 -15.77 -17.55 7.62
N PHE A 35 -16.40 -16.38 7.41
CA PHE A 35 -17.86 -16.27 7.37
C PHE A 35 -18.47 -17.03 6.18
N ALA A 36 -17.80 -17.02 5.02
CA ALA A 36 -18.25 -17.77 3.85
C ALA A 36 -18.27 -19.28 4.12
N ALA A 37 -17.22 -19.79 4.76
CA ALA A 37 -17.14 -21.19 5.19
C ALA A 37 -18.18 -21.55 6.27
N ALA A 38 -18.57 -20.58 7.10
CA ALA A 38 -19.62 -20.74 8.12
C ALA A 38 -21.06 -20.66 7.56
N GLY A 39 -21.24 -20.56 6.25
CA GLY A 39 -22.57 -20.59 5.60
C GLY A 39 -23.16 -19.23 5.24
N ALA A 40 -22.36 -18.16 5.23
CA ALA A 40 -22.76 -16.85 4.70
C ALA A 40 -22.25 -16.68 3.24
N PRO A 41 -22.98 -17.11 2.21
CA PRO A 41 -22.48 -17.14 0.83
C PRO A 41 -22.11 -15.77 0.25
N LEU A 42 -22.77 -14.70 0.71
CA LEU A 42 -22.44 -13.32 0.31
C LEU A 42 -21.01 -12.92 0.71
N SER A 43 -20.43 -13.54 1.74
CA SER A 43 -19.07 -13.25 2.19
C SER A 43 -18.00 -13.63 1.15
N TRP A 44 -18.29 -14.51 0.18
CA TRP A 44 -17.39 -14.73 -0.96
C TRP A 44 -17.20 -13.48 -1.83
N ALA A 45 -18.28 -12.75 -2.10
CA ALA A 45 -18.21 -11.50 -2.85
C ALA A 45 -17.39 -10.44 -2.09
N MET A 46 -17.55 -10.38 -0.76
CA MET A 46 -16.69 -9.53 0.07
C MET A 46 -15.23 -9.96 0.03
N ALA A 47 -14.93 -11.27 0.12
CA ALA A 47 -13.55 -11.77 0.03
C ALA A 47 -12.88 -11.35 -1.28
N VAL A 48 -13.60 -11.43 -2.41
CA VAL A 48 -13.11 -10.96 -3.71
C VAL A 48 -12.88 -9.45 -3.69
N PHE A 49 -13.84 -8.67 -3.21
CA PHE A 49 -13.71 -7.21 -3.11
C PHE A 49 -12.47 -6.79 -2.29
N TRP A 50 -12.28 -7.37 -1.10
CA TRP A 50 -11.15 -7.08 -0.23
C TRP A 50 -9.81 -7.53 -0.83
N THR A 51 -9.82 -8.63 -1.59
CA THR A 51 -8.63 -9.09 -2.34
C THR A 51 -8.24 -8.08 -3.42
N VAL A 52 -9.21 -7.60 -4.21
CA VAL A 52 -8.97 -6.56 -5.22
C VAL A 52 -8.44 -5.29 -4.58
N TRP A 53 -9.02 -4.87 -3.45
CA TRP A 53 -8.57 -3.69 -2.71
C TRP A 53 -7.13 -3.84 -2.17
N ALA A 54 -6.77 -5.00 -1.63
CA ALA A 54 -5.40 -5.30 -1.21
C ALA A 54 -4.42 -5.24 -2.40
N CYS A 55 -4.81 -5.75 -3.57
CA CYS A 55 -4.03 -5.65 -4.81
C CYS A 55 -3.79 -4.20 -5.24
N PHE A 56 -4.76 -3.28 -5.05
CA PHE A 56 -4.53 -1.85 -5.25
C PHE A 56 -3.49 -1.28 -4.26
N GLY A 57 -3.51 -1.73 -3.00
CA GLY A 57 -2.47 -1.40 -2.02
C GLY A 57 -1.07 -1.85 -2.48
N ILE A 58 -0.94 -3.08 -3.00
CA ILE A 58 0.32 -3.59 -3.57
C ILE A 58 0.80 -2.72 -4.72
N ARG A 59 -0.10 -2.37 -5.66
CA ARG A 59 0.24 -1.49 -6.78
C ARG A 59 0.77 -0.14 -6.31
N ARG A 60 0.16 0.46 -5.28
CA ARG A 60 0.63 1.71 -4.66
C ARG A 60 2.02 1.57 -4.06
N VAL A 61 2.27 0.50 -3.30
CA VAL A 61 3.61 0.25 -2.70
C VAL A 61 4.67 0.08 -3.79
N VAL A 62 4.36 -0.67 -4.85
CA VAL A 62 5.30 -0.87 -5.97
C VAL A 62 5.56 0.43 -6.73
N ALA A 63 4.51 1.20 -7.02
CA ALA A 63 4.64 2.51 -7.67
C ALA A 63 5.51 3.47 -6.85
N SER A 64 5.21 3.61 -5.55
CA SER A 64 5.98 4.44 -4.61
C SER A 64 7.46 4.05 -4.58
N ARG A 65 7.78 2.74 -4.56
CA ARG A 65 9.18 2.28 -4.63
C ARG A 65 9.87 2.66 -5.95
N ARG A 66 9.17 2.56 -7.08
CA ARG A 66 9.73 2.95 -8.38
C ARG A 66 10.02 4.44 -8.43
N THR A 67 9.10 5.26 -7.92
CA THR A 67 9.29 6.72 -7.86
C THR A 67 10.44 7.10 -6.92
N GLN A 68 10.55 6.42 -5.77
CA GLN A 68 11.68 6.62 -4.85
C GLN A 68 13.02 6.23 -5.50
N GLN A 69 13.09 5.12 -6.22
CA GLN A 69 14.31 4.70 -6.94
C GLN A 69 14.70 5.69 -8.04
N ALA A 70 13.73 6.27 -8.76
CA ALA A 70 14.00 7.32 -9.74
C ALA A 70 14.55 8.59 -9.06
N PHE A 71 13.93 9.01 -7.95
CA PHE A 71 14.40 10.15 -7.17
C PHE A 71 15.83 9.97 -6.62
N GLU A 72 16.14 8.79 -6.08
CA GLU A 72 17.47 8.45 -5.57
C GLU A 72 18.55 8.43 -6.66
N ARG A 73 18.18 8.07 -7.91
CA ARG A 73 19.09 8.15 -9.07
C ARG A 73 19.38 9.59 -9.49
N GLU A 74 18.40 10.48 -9.38
CA GLU A 74 18.55 11.89 -9.79
C GLU A 74 19.25 12.75 -8.73
N HIS A 75 18.97 12.55 -7.44
CA HIS A 75 19.40 13.45 -6.36
C HIS A 75 20.44 12.82 -5.41
N GLY A 76 20.72 11.52 -5.56
CA GLY A 76 21.60 10.76 -4.68
C GLY A 76 20.85 10.12 -3.49
N ALA A 77 21.36 8.99 -3.00
CA ALA A 77 20.72 8.16 -1.97
C ALA A 77 20.48 8.88 -0.62
N THR A 78 21.18 9.99 -0.37
CA THR A 78 21.06 10.79 0.85
C THR A 78 20.22 12.05 0.71
N ALA A 79 19.65 12.32 -0.46
CA ALA A 79 18.80 13.50 -0.67
C ALA A 79 17.58 13.48 0.27
N GLY A 80 17.43 14.52 1.08
CA GLY A 80 16.28 14.68 1.99
C GLY A 80 16.32 13.83 3.27
N ILE A 81 17.46 13.24 3.67
CA ILE A 81 17.62 12.66 5.02
C ILE A 81 17.69 13.82 6.04
N ARG A 82 16.74 13.90 6.99
CA ARG A 82 16.93 14.68 8.23
C ARG A 82 17.94 13.93 9.10
N ARG A 83 19.12 14.51 9.31
CA ARG A 83 20.00 14.14 10.44
C ARG A 83 19.42 14.67 11.74
#